data_AF-A0A6I6ACV8-F1
#
_entry.id   AF-A0A6I6ACV8-F1
#
_cell.length_a   1.000
_cell.length_b   1.000
_cell.length_c   1.000
_cell.angle_alpha   90.00
_cell.angle_beta   90.00
_cell.angle_gamma   90.00
#
_symmetry.space_group_name_H-M   'P 1'
#
loop_
_entity.id
_entity.type
_entity.pdbx_description
1 polymer ?
#
loop_
_entity_poly.entity_id
_entity_poly.type
_entity_poly.pdbx_seq_one_letter_code
_entity_poly.pdbx_strand_id
1 'polypeptide(L)'
;MNRVAEYMDVDPVDLRLRFYEEARPEFEGMMAEGSAGLYGKVGNKHEIWLELNTLEDPLRAVATLAHEIGHVLLLGERRISPDEEDHEMLTDLITVYMGMGLFPANMVMQENYWDDGPVSGWSM
;
A
#
# COMPACT_ATOMS: atom_id res chain seq x y z
N MET A 1 8.58 -0.31 7.10
CA MET A 1 7.50 -1.27 7.44
C MET A 1 7.16 -1.27 8.92
N ASN A 2 8.05 -1.68 9.84
CA ASN A 2 7.71 -1.90 11.26
C ASN A 2 6.87 -0.79 11.91
N ARG A 3 7.29 0.46 11.74
CA ARG A 3 6.55 1.60 12.31
C ARG A 3 5.13 1.77 11.74
N VAL A 4 4.93 1.49 10.45
CA VAL A 4 3.60 1.50 9.83
C VAL A 4 2.76 0.36 10.40
N ALA A 5 3.34 -0.84 10.55
CA ALA A 5 2.66 -1.98 11.14
C ALA A 5 2.24 -1.73 12.60
N GLU A 6 3.12 -1.13 13.40
CA GLU A 6 2.82 -0.71 14.78
C GLU A 6 1.67 0.30 14.84
N TYR A 7 1.63 1.29 13.93
CA TYR A 7 0.50 2.23 13.85
C TYR A 7 -0.80 1.56 13.40
N MET A 8 -0.69 0.51 12.59
CA MET A 8 -1.82 -0.30 12.12
C MET A 8 -2.14 -1.47 13.08
N ASP A 9 -1.60 -1.49 14.30
CA ASP A 9 -1.84 -2.53 15.32
C ASP A 9 -1.56 -3.97 14.86
N VAL A 10 -0.55 -4.14 13.99
CA VAL A 10 -0.09 -5.45 13.49
C VAL A 10 1.33 -5.69 13.98
N ASP A 11 1.59 -6.87 14.56
CA ASP A 11 2.94 -7.26 14.99
C ASP A 11 3.87 -7.38 13.76
N PRO A 12 4.94 -6.56 13.67
CA PRO A 12 5.88 -6.62 12.55
C PRO A 12 6.53 -8.00 12.37
N VAL A 13 6.59 -8.82 13.42
CA VAL A 13 7.09 -10.19 13.34
C VAL A 13 6.29 -11.00 12.34
N ASP A 14 4.97 -10.79 12.23
CA ASP A 14 4.08 -11.57 11.36
C ASP A 14 4.11 -11.15 9.89
N LEU A 15 4.80 -10.05 9.61
CA LEU A 15 4.94 -9.50 8.27
C LEU A 15 6.27 -9.88 7.63
N ARG A 16 6.26 -10.03 6.31
CA ARG A 16 7.45 -10.22 5.49
C ARG A 16 7.43 -9.25 4.32
N LEU A 17 8.30 -8.25 4.38
CA LEU A 17 8.49 -7.30 3.28
C LEU A 17 9.23 -7.95 2.12
N ARG A 18 8.73 -7.72 0.92
CA ARG A 18 9.30 -8.14 -0.36
C ARG A 18 9.27 -6.99 -1.34
N PHE A 19 10.10 -7.09 -2.37
CA PHE A 19 10.23 -6.07 -3.40
C PHE A 19 10.14 -6.71 -4.78
N TYR A 20 9.62 -5.97 -5.75
CA TYR A 20 9.63 -6.34 -7.17
C TYR A 20 9.98 -5.13 -8.05
N GLU A 21 10.58 -5.41 -9.21
CA GLU A 21 11.15 -4.44 -10.15
C GLU A 21 10.63 -4.81 -11.54
N GLU A 22 9.71 -4.01 -12.14
CA GLU A 22 9.10 -4.08 -13.50
C GLU A 22 8.61 -5.44 -14.07
N ALA A 23 9.03 -6.60 -13.55
CA ALA A 23 8.53 -7.93 -13.80
C ALA A 23 7.75 -8.37 -12.54
N ARG A 24 6.43 -8.25 -12.63
CA ARG A 24 5.50 -8.63 -11.58
C ARG A 24 5.71 -10.11 -11.24
N PRO A 25 5.88 -10.50 -9.96
CA PRO A 25 5.96 -11.90 -9.62
C PRO A 25 4.62 -12.58 -10.01
N GLU A 26 4.68 -13.65 -10.79
CA GLU A 26 3.51 -14.50 -11.05
C GLU A 26 3.13 -15.21 -9.74
N PHE A 27 2.20 -14.62 -8.99
CA PHE A 27 1.61 -15.23 -7.79
C PHE A 27 0.18 -15.68 -8.09
N GLU A 28 -0.07 -16.98 -7.91
CA GLU A 28 -1.38 -17.66 -7.86
C GLU A 28 -2.60 -16.88 -8.41
N GLY A 29 -2.58 -16.49 -9.68
CA GLY A 29 -3.76 -16.04 -10.43
C GLY A 29 -4.41 -14.70 -10.04
N MET A 30 -3.88 -13.95 -9.06
CA MET A 30 -4.40 -12.61 -8.73
C MET A 30 -3.64 -11.53 -9.52
N MET A 31 -4.04 -11.35 -10.78
CA MET A 31 -3.52 -10.28 -11.61
C MET A 31 -4.35 -9.00 -11.43
N ALA A 32 -3.84 -8.06 -10.64
CA ALA A 32 -4.29 -6.66 -10.69
C ALA A 32 -3.22 -5.83 -11.43
N GLU A 33 -3.60 -5.26 -12.58
CA GLU A 33 -2.71 -4.39 -13.35
C GLU A 33 -2.49 -3.06 -12.60
N GLY A 34 -1.24 -2.73 -12.25
CA GLY A 34 -0.86 -1.37 -11.81
C GLY A 34 -0.89 -1.07 -10.31
N SER A 35 -0.99 -2.06 -9.42
CA SER A 35 -0.90 -1.80 -7.97
C SER A 35 0.53 -1.48 -7.53
N ALA A 36 0.67 -0.50 -6.63
CA ALA A 36 1.94 -0.09 -6.03
C ALA A 36 2.46 -1.10 -4.99
N GLY A 37 1.58 -2.00 -4.52
CA GLY A 37 1.88 -3.08 -3.61
C GLY A 37 0.95 -4.28 -3.81
N LEU A 38 1.28 -5.39 -3.14
CA LEU A 38 0.46 -6.60 -3.11
C LEU A 38 0.54 -7.26 -1.74
N TYR A 39 -0.61 -7.69 -1.24
CA TYR A 39 -0.75 -8.54 -0.07
C TYR A 39 -0.90 -10.01 -0.47
N GLY A 40 -0.19 -10.89 0.25
CA GLY A 40 -0.35 -12.33 0.15
C GLY A 40 -0.10 -13.03 1.49
N LYS A 41 -0.39 -14.33 1.55
CA LYS A 41 -0.12 -15.15 2.74
C LYS A 41 0.64 -16.41 2.36
N VAL A 42 1.82 -16.60 2.94
CA VAL A 42 2.66 -17.79 2.72
C VAL A 42 2.94 -18.46 4.06
N GLY A 43 2.32 -19.63 4.27
CA GLY A 43 2.35 -20.31 5.56
C GLY A 43 1.74 -19.44 6.67
N ASN A 44 2.54 -19.13 7.70
CA ASN A 44 2.12 -18.31 8.84
C ASN A 44 2.55 -16.84 8.74
N LYS A 45 3.11 -16.40 7.61
CA LYS A 45 3.52 -15.00 7.42
C LYS A 45 2.67 -14.32 6.36
N HIS A 46 2.41 -13.04 6.59
CA HIS A 46 1.80 -12.14 5.63
C HIS A 46 2.90 -11.52 4.77
N GLU A 47 2.91 -11.82 3.49
CA GLU A 47 3.87 -11.22 2.56
C GLU A 47 3.31 -9.88 2.06
N ILE A 48 4.10 -8.83 2.24
CA ILE A 48 3.81 -7.48 1.76
C ILE A 48 4.81 -7.18 0.67
N TRP A 49 4.35 -7.04 -0.55
CA TRP A 49 5.18 -6.71 -1.70
C TRP A 49 5.05 -5.22 -1.99
N LEU A 50 6.20 -4.56 -2.16
CA LEU A 50 6.28 -3.19 -2.65
C LEU A 50 6.98 -3.16 -4.00
N GLU A 51 6.46 -2.35 -4.91
CA GLU A 51 7.16 -2.02 -6.14
C GLU A 51 8.35 -1.11 -5.81
N LEU A 52 9.53 -1.36 -6.38
CA LEU A 52 10.77 -0.68 -5.98
C LEU A 52 10.78 0.82 -6.25
N ASN A 53 10.16 1.30 -7.33
CA ASN A 53 10.04 2.73 -7.63
C ASN A 53 9.16 3.46 -6.59
N THR A 54 8.29 2.75 -5.84
CA THR A 54 7.56 3.39 -4.72
C THR A 54 8.50 3.88 -3.62
N LEU A 55 9.71 3.35 -3.52
CA LEU A 55 10.69 3.76 -2.52
C LEU A 55 11.33 5.13 -2.82
N GLU A 56 11.18 5.64 -4.04
CA GLU A 56 11.65 6.98 -4.42
C GLU A 56 10.83 8.08 -3.76
N ASP A 57 9.58 7.78 -3.38
CA ASP A 57 8.69 8.66 -2.65
C ASP A 57 8.29 8.03 -1.29
N PRO A 58 8.86 8.51 -0.17
CA PRO A 58 8.51 8.02 1.17
C PRO A 58 7.01 8.12 1.49
N LEU A 59 6.31 9.12 0.96
CA LEU A 59 4.88 9.29 1.17
C LEU A 59 4.10 8.15 0.50
N ARG A 60 4.47 7.84 -0.75
CA ARG A 60 3.93 6.72 -1.52
C ARG A 60 4.22 5.38 -0.85
N ALA A 61 5.46 5.15 -0.43
CA ALA A 61 5.84 3.92 0.28
C ALA A 61 5.03 3.72 1.57
N VAL A 62 4.83 4.77 2.37
CA VAL A 62 4.01 4.69 3.60
C VAL A 62 2.54 4.45 3.29
N ALA A 63 1.99 5.13 2.28
CA ALA A 63 0.61 4.94 1.85
C ALA A 63 0.35 3.50 1.40
N THR A 64 1.20 2.96 0.52
CA THR A 64 1.11 1.58 0.04
C THR A 64 1.27 0.58 1.18
N LEU A 65 2.25 0.76 2.07
CA LEU A 65 2.40 -0.12 3.23
C LEU A 65 1.15 -0.13 4.12
N ALA A 66 0.55 1.03 4.38
CA ALA A 66 -0.66 1.11 5.20
C ALA A 66 -1.83 0.36 4.54
N HIS A 67 -1.97 0.48 3.22
CA HIS A 67 -2.95 -0.28 2.44
C HIS A 67 -2.75 -1.78 2.57
N GLU A 68 -1.57 -2.29 2.23
CA GLU A 68 -1.31 -3.72 2.25
C GLU A 68 -1.38 -4.33 3.66
N ILE A 69 -1.02 -3.56 4.70
CA ILE A 69 -1.20 -4.00 6.09
C ILE A 69 -2.69 -3.96 6.48
N GLY A 70 -3.51 -3.07 5.91
CA GLY A 70 -4.96 -3.10 6.05
C GLY A 70 -5.56 -4.42 5.56
N HIS A 71 -5.04 -5.00 4.47
CA HIS A 71 -5.41 -6.34 4.01
C HIS A 71 -5.08 -7.44 5.03
N VAL A 72 -4.02 -7.29 5.83
CA VAL A 72 -3.72 -8.22 6.93
C VAL A 72 -4.84 -8.19 7.97
N LEU A 73 -5.26 -7.01 8.40
CA LEU A 73 -6.35 -6.84 9.39
C LEU A 73 -7.68 -7.39 8.87
N LEU A 74 -7.99 -7.13 7.60
CA LEU A 74 -9.30 -7.48 7.02
C LEU A 74 -9.35 -8.93 6.52
N LEU A 75 -8.43 -9.31 5.64
CA LEU A 75 -8.38 -10.62 4.99
C LEU A 75 -7.55 -11.62 5.79
N GLY A 76 -6.40 -11.19 6.30
CA GLY A 76 -5.48 -12.04 7.06
C GLY A 76 -6.07 -12.60 8.36
N GLU A 77 -6.82 -11.76 9.08
CA GLU A 77 -7.57 -12.11 10.29
C GLU A 77 -8.99 -12.63 10.02
N ARG A 78 -9.40 -12.71 8.75
CA ARG A 78 -10.72 -13.21 8.31
C ARG A 78 -11.90 -12.40 8.87
N ARG A 79 -11.75 -11.07 8.95
CA ARG A 79 -12.84 -10.17 9.32
C ARG A 79 -13.84 -9.99 8.19
N ILE A 80 -13.37 -10.13 6.94
CA ILE A 80 -14.19 -10.18 5.72
C ILE A 80 -13.71 -11.29 4.77
N SER A 81 -14.49 -11.61 3.75
CA SER A 81 -14.08 -12.52 2.67
C SER A 81 -13.27 -11.76 1.61
N PRO A 82 -12.24 -12.36 0.98
CA PRO A 82 -11.60 -11.78 -0.20
C PRO A 82 -12.53 -11.71 -1.42
N ASP A 83 -13.67 -12.41 -1.40
CA ASP A 83 -14.68 -12.35 -2.47
C ASP A 83 -15.64 -11.16 -2.33
N GLU A 84 -15.56 -10.38 -1.25
CA GLU A 84 -16.39 -9.17 -1.07
C GLU A 84 -15.94 -8.08 -2.06
N GLU A 85 -16.85 -7.62 -2.94
CA GLU A 85 -16.50 -6.69 -4.02
C GLU A 85 -15.90 -5.36 -3.54
N ASP A 86 -16.17 -4.96 -2.30
CA ASP A 86 -15.72 -3.70 -1.70
C ASP A 86 -14.47 -3.84 -0.82
N HIS A 87 -13.81 -5.00 -0.79
CA HIS A 87 -12.70 -5.26 0.12
C HIS A 87 -11.54 -4.27 -0.03
N GLU A 88 -11.22 -3.82 -1.25
CA GLU A 88 -10.20 -2.79 -1.50
C GLU A 88 -10.61 -1.41 -0.95
N MET A 89 -11.86 -1.00 -1.17
CA MET A 89 -12.38 0.27 -0.62
C MET A 89 -12.45 0.25 0.91
N LEU A 90 -12.76 -0.91 1.50
CA LEU A 90 -12.72 -1.08 2.94
C LEU A 90 -11.28 -1.04 3.46
N THR A 91 -10.31 -1.54 2.71
CA THR A 91 -8.89 -1.42 3.02
C THR A 91 -8.42 0.05 3.01
N ASP A 92 -8.88 0.87 2.05
CA ASP A 92 -8.63 2.32 2.11
C ASP A 92 -9.22 2.94 3.40
N LEU A 93 -10.47 2.58 3.72
CA LEU A 93 -11.16 3.12 4.89
C LEU A 93 -10.54 2.67 6.22
N ILE A 94 -10.02 1.44 6.32
CA ILE A 94 -9.35 0.98 7.54
C ILE A 94 -8.07 1.79 7.79
N THR A 95 -7.36 2.23 6.74
CA THR A 95 -6.20 3.12 6.93
C THR A 95 -6.61 4.45 7.58
N VAL A 96 -7.78 5.00 7.23
CA VAL A 96 -8.34 6.20 7.85
C VAL A 96 -8.68 5.95 9.31
N TYR A 97 -9.36 4.83 9.59
CA TYR A 97 -9.74 4.43 10.94
C TYR A 97 -8.52 4.27 11.87
N MET A 98 -7.42 3.72 11.34
CA MET A 98 -6.16 3.53 12.07
C MET A 98 -5.30 4.81 12.14
N GLY A 99 -5.79 5.95 11.65
CA GLY A 99 -5.08 7.23 11.71
C GLY A 99 -4.01 7.43 10.63
N MET A 100 -3.93 6.53 9.66
CA MET A 100 -2.99 6.58 8.54
C MET A 100 -3.60 7.15 7.25
N GLY A 101 -4.89 7.47 7.23
CA GLY A 101 -5.62 7.90 6.02
C GLY A 101 -5.09 9.15 5.31
N LEU A 102 -4.29 10.00 5.98
CA LEU A 102 -3.65 11.16 5.36
C LEU A 102 -2.71 10.74 4.22
N PHE A 103 -2.00 9.62 4.38
CA PHE A 103 -1.03 9.13 3.41
C PHE A 103 -1.68 8.71 2.08
N PRO A 104 -2.64 7.76 2.04
CA PRO A 104 -3.31 7.40 0.80
C PRO A 104 -4.16 8.55 0.22
N ALA A 105 -4.77 9.39 1.07
CA ALA A 105 -5.51 10.56 0.58
C ALA A 105 -4.63 11.52 -0.23
N ASN A 106 -3.40 11.78 0.24
CA ASN A 106 -2.44 12.62 -0.48
C ASN A 106 -1.88 11.97 -1.76
N MET A 107 -2.10 10.67 -1.98
CA MET A 107 -1.68 9.98 -3.20
C MET A 107 -2.70 10.03 -4.33
N VAL A 108 -3.95 10.38 -4.03
CA VAL A 108 -5.01 10.52 -5.06
C VAL A 108 -4.76 11.72 -5.98
N MET A 109 -4.16 12.79 -5.45
CA MET A 109 -3.81 13.99 -6.21
C MET A 109 -2.37 14.38 -5.92
N GLN A 110 -1.52 14.28 -6.94
CA GLN A 110 -0.15 14.79 -6.91
C GLN A 110 -0.07 16.00 -7.84
N GLU A 111 0.59 17.06 -7.39
CA GLU A 111 0.82 18.27 -8.19
C GLU A 111 2.33 18.51 -8.29
N ASN A 112 2.79 18.83 -9.49
CA ASN A 112 4.18 19.16 -9.76
C ASN A 112 4.30 20.65 -10.05
N TYR A 113 5.14 21.33 -9.28
CA TYR A 113 5.49 22.74 -9.47
C TYR A 113 6.91 22.83 -10.01
N TRP A 114 7.09 23.61 -11.06
CA TRP A 114 8.41 23.90 -11.60
C TRP A 114 8.59 25.41 -11.74
N ASP A 115 9.80 25.87 -11.44
CA ASP A 115 10.20 27.26 -11.51
C ASP A 115 11.54 27.35 -12.24
N ASP A 116 11.51 27.90 -13.45
CA ASP A 116 12.67 28.18 -14.29
C ASP A 116 12.90 29.71 -14.38
N GLY A 117 12.74 30.42 -13.27
CA GLY A 117 13.07 31.85 -13.14
C GLY A 117 11.98 32.75 -13.71
N PRO A 118 12.09 33.30 -14.94
CA PRO A 118 11.01 34.08 -15.55
C PRO A 118 9.73 33.28 -15.86
N VAL A 119 9.77 31.95 -15.80
CA VAL A 119 8.61 31.09 -16.08
C VAL A 119 8.47 30.06 -14.97
N SER A 120 7.31 30.06 -14.34
CA SER A 120 6.89 29.03 -13.40
C SER A 120 5.59 28.41 -13.88
N GLY A 121 5.41 27.12 -13.62
CA GLY A 121 4.21 26.38 -13.97
C GLY A 121 3.83 25.36 -12.91
N TRP A 122 2.61 24.88 -13.01
CA TRP A 122 2.11 23.74 -12.27
C TRP A 122 1.47 22.76 -13.24
N SER A 123 1.56 21.47 -12.93
CA SER A 123 0.83 20.41 -13.61
C SER A 123 0.29 19.44 -12.60
N MET A 124 -0.87 18.85 -12.91
CA MET A 124 -1.39 17.68 -12.21
C MET A 124 -0.79 16.41 -12.84
#